data_AF-A0A1Q5XIQ2-F1
#
_entry.id   AF-A0A1Q5XIQ2-F1
#
_cell.length_a   1.000
_cell.length_b   1.000
_cell.length_c   1.000
_cell.angle_alpha   90.00
_cell.angle_beta   90.00
_cell.angle_gamma   90.00
#
_symmetry.space_group_name_H-M   'P 1'
#
loop_
_entity.id
_entity.type
_entity.pdbx_description
1 polymer ?
#
loop_
_entity_poly.entity_id
_entity_poly.type
_entity_poly.pdbx_seq_one_letter_code
_entity_poly.pdbx_strand_id
1 'polypeptide(L)'
;MANAPYQKPSDKLTTRLKEILSYNGKENIVVCIPPFNSKYNNIKNFFGKLSFWEWYWLKKYDKIGPLLVKTMYGNSFVSRDAVFYENDIDAIRKIWHSREVVFVYGRGGRFDTESPLFNNVISKKSILVSPTNAFEDYEDILKKCLIENKDSLFLIAAGPTATVLAFDLCIEGFQALDMGHLPNCYEQYLGIIASPESLPLIKQNTRG
;
A
#
# COMPACT_ATOMS: atom_id res chain seq x y z
N MET A 1 9.63 -19.50 -0.16
CA MET A 1 9.05 -18.14 -0.03
C MET A 1 7.72 -18.17 -0.77
N ALA A 2 6.66 -17.53 -0.27
CA ALA A 2 5.43 -17.43 -1.05
C ALA A 2 5.73 -16.51 -2.25
N ASN A 3 5.59 -17.02 -3.47
CA ASN A 3 5.75 -16.19 -4.67
C ASN A 3 4.55 -15.25 -4.73
N ALA A 4 4.79 -13.96 -4.51
CA ALA A 4 3.79 -12.95 -4.81
C ALA A 4 3.64 -12.88 -6.34
N PRO A 5 2.42 -13.02 -6.90
CA PRO A 5 2.23 -13.08 -8.35
C PRO A 5 2.64 -11.80 -9.09
N TYR A 6 2.86 -10.70 -8.34
CA TYR A 6 3.19 -9.38 -8.85
C TYR A 6 4.65 -8.95 -8.63
N GLN A 7 5.45 -9.67 -7.84
CA GLN A 7 6.84 -9.28 -7.58
C GLN A 7 7.71 -10.51 -7.30
N LYS A 8 8.73 -10.71 -8.13
CA LYS A 8 9.78 -11.71 -7.94
C LYS A 8 10.60 -11.40 -6.69
N PRO A 9 11.05 -12.43 -5.94
CA PRO A 9 12.02 -12.25 -4.87
C PRO A 9 13.28 -11.53 -5.37
N SER A 10 13.80 -10.62 -4.55
CA SER A 10 15.05 -9.89 -4.79
C SER A 10 15.75 -9.67 -3.45
N ASP A 11 17.06 -9.94 -3.40
CA ASP A 11 17.84 -9.72 -2.19
C ASP A 11 17.92 -8.23 -1.85
N LYS A 12 18.06 -7.36 -2.87
CA LYS A 12 18.02 -5.90 -2.70
C LYS A 12 16.68 -5.47 -2.08
N LEU A 13 15.56 -5.94 -2.63
CA LEU A 13 14.22 -5.62 -2.11
C LEU A 13 14.06 -6.14 -0.68
N THR A 14 14.48 -7.37 -0.41
CA THR A 14 14.38 -8.00 0.91
C THR A 14 15.16 -7.21 1.96
N THR A 15 16.37 -6.77 1.63
CA THR A 15 17.20 -5.95 2.52
C THR A 15 16.53 -4.61 2.80
N ARG A 16 16.02 -3.91 1.78
CA ARG A 16 15.31 -2.63 1.96
C ARG A 16 14.06 -2.78 2.83
N LEU A 17 13.24 -3.80 2.61
CA LEU A 17 12.04 -4.03 3.41
C LEU A 17 12.36 -4.34 4.88
N LYS A 18 13.43 -5.11 5.15
CA LYS A 18 13.88 -5.38 6.52
C LYS A 18 14.36 -4.10 7.21
N GLU A 19 15.17 -3.30 6.51
CA GLU A 19 15.64 -2.01 7.00
C GLU A 19 14.48 -1.10 7.41
N ILE A 20 13.47 -0.96 6.54
CA ILE A 20 12.28 -0.13 6.77
C ILE A 20 11.47 -0.67 7.96
N LEU A 21 11.28 -1.98 8.06
CA LEU A 21 10.54 -2.58 9.18
C LEU A 21 11.24 -2.33 10.53
N SER A 22 12.58 -2.36 10.53
CA SER A 22 13.42 -2.06 11.68
C SER A 22 13.75 -0.57 11.84
N TYR A 23 13.12 0.33 11.08
CA TYR A 23 13.47 1.74 11.12
C TYR A 23 12.95 2.44 12.38
N ASN A 24 13.88 2.98 13.17
CA ASN A 24 13.60 3.71 14.42
C ASN A 24 14.10 5.16 14.39
N GLY A 25 14.35 5.72 13.20
CA GLY A 25 14.86 7.08 13.03
C GLY A 25 13.77 8.16 13.14
N LYS A 26 13.54 8.90 12.05
CA LYS A 26 12.66 10.07 12.02
C LYS A 26 11.21 9.76 12.45
N GLU A 27 10.62 10.66 13.23
CA GLU A 27 9.24 10.55 13.72
C GLU A 27 8.18 10.73 12.63
N ASN A 28 8.54 11.33 11.48
CA ASN A 28 7.63 11.52 10.36
C ASN A 28 7.41 10.27 9.50
N ILE A 29 7.96 9.11 9.88
CA ILE A 29 7.78 7.83 9.19
C ILE A 29 6.96 6.86 10.06
N VAL A 30 5.75 6.57 9.61
CA VAL A 30 4.86 5.58 10.24
C VAL A 30 4.99 4.24 9.55
N VAL A 31 5.68 3.30 10.18
CA VAL A 31 5.77 1.91 9.71
C VAL A 31 4.51 1.18 10.16
N CYS A 32 3.84 0.49 9.23
CA CYS A 32 2.60 -0.22 9.49
C CYS A 32 2.79 -1.73 9.41
N ILE A 33 2.14 -2.48 10.30
CA ILE A 33 2.08 -3.94 10.29
C ILE A 33 0.61 -4.40 10.39
N PRO A 34 0.27 -5.61 9.92
CA PRO A 34 -1.08 -6.12 10.09
C PRO A 34 -1.36 -6.39 11.58
N PRO A 35 -2.53 -6.01 12.11
CA PRO A 35 -2.89 -6.33 13.49
C PRO A 35 -2.95 -7.84 13.69
N PHE A 36 -2.79 -8.29 14.94
CA PHE A 36 -2.88 -9.71 15.29
C PHE A 36 -4.27 -10.30 14.98
N ASN A 37 -5.31 -9.48 15.12
CA ASN A 37 -6.68 -9.81 14.80
C ASN A 37 -7.39 -8.53 14.29
N SER A 38 -8.36 -8.69 13.39
CA SER A 38 -9.24 -7.62 12.94
C SER A 38 -10.67 -8.14 12.84
N LYS A 39 -11.62 -7.27 13.18
CA LYS A 39 -13.06 -7.56 13.05
C LYS A 39 -13.50 -7.60 11.58
N TYR A 40 -12.96 -6.70 10.76
CA TYR A 40 -13.44 -6.45 9.40
C TYR A 40 -12.52 -7.02 8.31
N ASN A 41 -11.25 -7.29 8.62
CA ASN A 41 -10.30 -7.88 7.67
C ASN A 41 -9.57 -9.07 8.30
N ASN A 42 -10.29 -10.17 8.47
CA ASN A 42 -9.73 -11.42 8.97
C ASN A 42 -10.54 -12.65 8.52
N ILE A 43 -9.84 -13.73 8.16
CA ILE A 43 -10.47 -15.01 7.80
C ILE A 43 -10.56 -15.85 9.08
N LYS A 44 -11.77 -16.06 9.60
CA LYS A 44 -12.00 -16.89 10.79
C LYS A 44 -11.79 -18.37 10.48
N ASN A 45 -11.36 -19.15 11.49
CA ASN A 45 -11.16 -20.60 11.37
C ASN A 45 -10.27 -21.02 10.19
N PHE A 46 -9.24 -20.21 9.88
CA PHE A 46 -8.31 -20.47 8.78
C PHE A 46 -7.44 -21.71 9.03
N PHE A 47 -7.00 -21.90 10.28
CA PHE A 47 -6.25 -23.09 10.69
C PHE A 47 -6.77 -23.61 12.03
N GLY A 48 -7.69 -24.58 11.96
CA GLY A 48 -8.43 -25.04 13.14
C GLY A 48 -9.29 -23.90 13.69
N LYS A 49 -9.06 -23.53 14.95
CA LYS A 49 -9.77 -22.41 15.61
C LYS A 49 -9.10 -21.04 15.39
N LEU A 50 -7.89 -21.02 14.83
CA LEU A 50 -7.15 -19.78 14.60
C LEU A 50 -7.69 -19.08 13.34
N SER A 51 -7.83 -17.76 13.45
CA SER A 51 -7.99 -16.90 12.27
C SER A 51 -6.69 -16.81 11.47
N PHE A 52 -6.77 -16.27 10.24
CA PHE A 52 -5.61 -16.15 9.36
C PHE A 52 -4.49 -15.32 9.99
N TRP A 53 -4.81 -14.16 10.57
CA TRP A 53 -3.78 -13.28 11.16
C TRP A 53 -3.16 -13.86 12.43
N GLU A 54 -3.95 -14.55 13.27
CA GLU A 54 -3.42 -15.28 14.42
C GLU A 54 -2.45 -16.38 13.97
N TRP A 55 -2.84 -17.19 12.99
CA TRP A 55 -1.98 -18.21 12.40
C TRP A 55 -0.73 -17.61 11.75
N TYR A 56 -0.88 -16.51 11.01
CA TYR A 56 0.24 -15.82 10.34
C TYR A 56 1.29 -15.38 11.35
N TRP A 57 0.87 -14.66 12.39
CA TRP A 57 1.78 -14.18 13.42
C TRP A 57 2.45 -15.35 14.15
N LEU A 58 1.70 -16.36 14.59
CA LEU A 58 2.26 -17.56 15.23
C LEU A 58 3.31 -18.27 14.35
N LYS A 59 3.15 -18.26 13.02
CA LYS A 59 4.09 -18.92 12.09
C LYS A 59 5.27 -18.05 11.67
N LYS A 60 5.17 -16.72 11.80
CA LYS A 60 6.18 -15.79 11.28
C LYS A 60 6.91 -15.02 12.36
N TYR A 61 6.42 -15.03 13.60
CA TYR A 61 6.95 -14.22 14.69
C TYR A 61 8.45 -14.46 14.92
N ASP A 62 8.93 -15.71 14.95
CA ASP A 62 10.36 -15.99 15.16
C ASP A 62 11.29 -15.31 14.14
N LYS A 63 10.78 -15.07 12.92
CA LYS A 63 11.53 -14.41 11.84
C LYS A 63 11.31 -12.90 11.79
N ILE A 64 10.11 -12.44 12.13
CA ILE A 64 9.70 -11.04 11.99
C ILE A 64 9.90 -10.26 13.29
N GLY A 65 9.60 -10.87 14.44
CA GLY A 65 9.69 -10.28 15.77
C GLY A 65 11.03 -9.61 16.07
N PRO A 66 12.19 -10.21 15.75
CA PRO A 66 13.49 -9.54 15.93
C PRO A 66 13.69 -8.25 15.13
N LEU A 67 12.88 -8.03 14.08
CA LEU A 67 12.89 -6.81 13.25
C LEU A 67 11.92 -5.75 13.80
N LEU A 68 11.03 -6.11 14.72
CA LEU A 68 10.03 -5.21 15.29
C LEU A 68 10.62 -4.39 16.44
N VAL A 69 11.39 -3.36 16.11
CA VAL A 69 12.15 -2.57 17.09
C VAL A 69 11.35 -1.43 17.73
N LYS A 70 10.12 -1.15 17.27
CA LYS A 70 9.28 -0.04 17.77
C LYS A 70 8.26 -0.56 18.79
N THR A 71 7.88 0.29 19.74
CA THR A 71 6.81 -0.01 20.71
C THR A 71 5.41 0.13 20.10
N MET A 72 5.26 0.97 19.06
CA MET A 72 4.02 1.18 18.33
C MET A 72 4.26 1.14 16.83
N TYR A 73 3.30 0.53 16.12
CA TYR A 73 3.23 0.45 14.66
C TYR A 73 1.86 0.93 14.20
N GLY A 74 1.80 1.51 13.01
CA GLY A 74 0.53 1.79 12.35
C GLY A 74 -0.17 0.49 11.91
N ASN A 75 -1.47 0.59 11.62
CA ASN A 75 -2.27 -0.53 11.14
C ASN A 75 -2.18 -0.60 9.61
N SER A 76 -1.60 -1.67 9.06
CA SER A 76 -1.47 -1.82 7.60
C SER A 76 -2.81 -2.00 6.88
N PHE A 77 -3.91 -2.24 7.61
CA PHE A 77 -5.26 -2.31 7.04
C PHE A 77 -5.86 -0.94 6.73
N VAL A 78 -5.12 0.16 6.96
CA VAL A 78 -5.49 1.49 6.47
C VAL A 78 -5.70 1.52 4.95
N SER A 79 -5.08 0.60 4.21
CA SER A 79 -5.26 0.42 2.76
C SER A 79 -6.18 -0.75 2.38
N ARG A 80 -6.94 -1.27 3.34
CA ARG A 80 -7.88 -2.39 3.19
C ARG A 80 -9.29 -1.98 3.57
N ASP A 81 -10.28 -2.77 3.20
CA ASP A 81 -11.71 -2.52 3.40
C ASP A 81 -12.08 -2.19 4.85
N ALA A 82 -11.40 -2.79 5.83
CA ALA A 82 -11.55 -2.49 7.26
C ALA A 82 -11.55 -0.98 7.57
N VAL A 83 -10.73 -0.18 6.88
CA VAL A 83 -10.63 1.27 7.15
C VAL A 83 -11.96 2.00 7.00
N PHE A 84 -12.82 1.57 6.06
CA PHE A 84 -14.12 2.19 5.77
C PHE A 84 -15.23 1.76 6.74
N TYR A 85 -15.01 0.66 7.48
CA TYR A 85 -15.91 0.26 8.57
C TYR A 85 -15.48 0.84 9.92
N GLU A 86 -14.21 1.22 10.05
CA GLU A 86 -13.61 1.71 11.29
C GLU A 86 -13.57 3.25 11.35
N ASN A 87 -13.67 3.93 10.21
CA ASN A 87 -13.53 5.38 10.12
C ASN A 87 -14.59 6.00 9.22
N ASP A 88 -14.89 7.26 9.50
CA ASP A 88 -15.71 8.09 8.62
C ASP A 88 -14.98 8.36 7.28
N ILE A 89 -15.69 8.22 6.17
CA ILE A 89 -15.11 8.39 4.83
C ILE A 89 -14.59 9.81 4.61
N ASP A 90 -15.28 10.83 5.14
CA ASP A 90 -14.83 12.21 5.01
C ASP A 90 -13.59 12.47 5.88
N ALA A 91 -13.45 11.80 7.03
CA ALA A 91 -12.21 11.81 7.80
C ALA A 91 -11.03 11.23 7.01
N ILE A 92 -11.22 10.12 6.29
CA ILE A 92 -10.20 9.55 5.41
C ILE A 92 -9.86 10.54 4.28
N ARG A 93 -10.87 11.11 3.63
CA ARG A 93 -10.71 12.02 2.48
C ARG A 93 -10.03 13.34 2.84
N LYS A 94 -9.98 13.74 4.12
CA LYS A 94 -9.20 14.91 4.58
C LYS A 94 -7.71 14.78 4.30
N ILE A 95 -7.16 13.57 4.20
CA ILE A 95 -5.73 13.33 3.94
C ILE A 95 -5.26 13.99 2.64
N TRP A 96 -6.11 13.95 1.60
CA TRP A 96 -5.84 14.50 0.27
C TRP A 96 -6.79 15.64 -0.13
N HIS A 97 -7.59 16.13 0.80
CA HIS A 97 -8.51 17.23 0.53
C HIS A 97 -7.75 18.51 0.16
N SER A 98 -8.11 19.10 -0.98
CA SER A 98 -7.50 20.33 -1.47
C SER A 98 -5.98 20.23 -1.61
N ARG A 99 -5.47 19.10 -2.12
CA ARG A 99 -4.03 18.88 -2.37
C ARG A 99 -3.76 18.52 -3.83
N GLU A 100 -2.57 18.87 -4.29
CA GLU A 100 -2.00 18.29 -5.51
C GLU A 100 -1.52 16.86 -5.20
N VAL A 101 -1.99 15.89 -5.98
CA VAL A 101 -1.71 14.48 -5.74
C VAL A 101 -0.97 13.86 -6.93
N VAL A 102 0.14 13.20 -6.63
CA VAL A 102 0.89 12.38 -7.59
C VAL A 102 0.62 10.90 -7.29
N PHE A 103 -0.11 10.25 -8.18
CA PHE A 103 -0.40 8.83 -8.11
C PHE A 103 0.74 8.03 -8.75
N VAL A 104 1.26 7.03 -8.04
CA VAL A 104 2.29 6.13 -8.57
C VAL A 104 1.77 4.70 -8.56
N TYR A 105 1.41 4.16 -9.72
CA TYR A 105 0.71 2.87 -9.80
C TYR A 105 1.01 2.08 -11.08
N GLY A 106 0.72 0.77 -11.03
CA GLY A 106 0.98 -0.15 -12.14
C GLY A 106 0.18 0.20 -13.40
N ARG A 107 0.85 0.27 -14.56
CA ARG A 107 0.20 0.53 -15.86
C ARG A 107 -0.87 -0.52 -16.16
N GLY A 108 -2.10 -0.06 -16.43
CA GLY A 108 -3.24 -0.95 -16.66
C GLY A 108 -3.64 -1.77 -15.43
N GLY A 109 -3.12 -1.40 -14.25
CA GLY A 109 -3.41 -2.07 -12.99
C GLY A 109 -4.81 -1.77 -12.46
N ARG A 110 -5.05 -2.23 -11.23
CA ARG A 110 -6.36 -2.14 -10.57
C ARG A 110 -6.61 -0.79 -9.90
N PHE A 111 -5.56 -0.04 -9.58
CA PHE A 111 -5.66 1.22 -8.86
C PHE A 111 -6.34 2.28 -9.73
N ASP A 112 -7.54 2.69 -9.33
CA ASP A 112 -8.34 3.66 -10.05
C ASP A 112 -8.18 5.06 -9.46
N THR A 113 -7.54 5.95 -10.22
CA THR A 113 -7.36 7.37 -9.84
C THR A 113 -8.66 8.17 -9.98
N GLU A 114 -9.63 7.68 -10.75
CA GLU A 114 -10.95 8.30 -10.94
C GLU A 114 -11.99 7.82 -9.92
N SER A 115 -11.57 7.02 -8.94
CA SER A 115 -12.40 6.69 -7.79
C SER A 115 -13.00 7.96 -7.14
N PRO A 116 -14.30 7.96 -6.78
CA PRO A 116 -14.92 9.06 -6.04
C PRO A 116 -14.20 9.39 -4.72
N LEU A 117 -13.41 8.45 -4.19
CA LEU A 117 -12.55 8.65 -3.04
C LEU A 117 -11.60 9.85 -3.22
N PHE A 118 -11.18 10.14 -4.45
CA PHE A 118 -10.20 11.18 -4.79
C PHE A 118 -10.81 12.40 -5.51
N ASN A 119 -12.13 12.60 -5.49
CA ASN A 119 -12.76 13.73 -6.18
C ASN A 119 -12.58 15.11 -5.49
N ASN A 120 -11.96 15.13 -4.31
CA ASN A 120 -11.74 16.33 -3.49
C ASN A 120 -10.27 16.80 -3.50
N VAL A 121 -9.45 16.27 -4.41
CA VAL A 121 -8.07 16.72 -4.67
C VAL A 121 -8.08 17.95 -5.60
N ILE A 122 -7.04 18.80 -5.55
CA ILE A 122 -6.90 19.96 -6.45
C ILE A 122 -6.54 19.49 -7.86
N SER A 123 -5.55 18.61 -7.95
CA SER A 123 -5.02 18.14 -9.23
C SER A 123 -4.50 16.70 -9.08
N LYS A 124 -4.53 15.96 -10.19
CA LYS A 124 -4.06 14.59 -10.28
C LYS A 124 -2.94 14.50 -11.31
N LYS A 125 -1.79 13.95 -10.92
CA LYS A 125 -0.73 13.51 -11.82
C LYS A 125 -0.51 12.01 -11.68
N SER A 126 -0.03 11.35 -12.72
CA SER A 126 0.20 9.91 -12.71
C SER A 126 1.63 9.58 -13.17
N ILE A 127 2.34 8.78 -12.36
CA ILE A 127 3.59 8.12 -12.72
C ILE A 127 3.29 6.64 -12.83
N LEU A 128 3.28 6.13 -14.06
CA LEU A 128 2.99 4.73 -14.34
C LEU A 128 4.24 3.87 -14.15
N VAL A 129 4.11 2.78 -13.39
CA VAL A 129 5.16 1.78 -13.17
C VAL A 129 4.81 0.45 -13.82
N SER A 130 5.77 -0.47 -13.89
CA SER A 130 5.53 -1.83 -14.36
C SER A 130 4.47 -2.52 -13.50
N PRO A 131 3.43 -3.14 -14.08
CA PRO A 131 2.33 -3.73 -13.29
C PRO A 131 2.77 -4.94 -12.45
N THR A 132 3.90 -5.54 -12.81
CA THR A 132 4.59 -6.57 -12.04
C THR A 132 6.08 -6.28 -12.04
N ASN A 133 6.78 -6.68 -10.98
CA ASN A 133 8.22 -6.50 -10.83
C ASN A 133 8.67 -5.03 -10.90
N ALA A 134 7.84 -4.08 -10.45
CA ALA A 134 8.15 -2.65 -10.49
C ALA A 134 9.47 -2.30 -9.79
N PHE A 135 9.95 -3.14 -8.86
CA PHE A 135 11.24 -2.92 -8.21
C PHE A 135 12.45 -3.08 -9.15
N GLU A 136 12.31 -3.78 -10.27
CA GLU A 136 13.37 -3.88 -11.30
C GLU A 136 13.69 -2.49 -11.89
N ASP A 137 12.69 -1.60 -11.95
CA ASP A 137 12.79 -0.23 -12.49
C ASP A 137 12.90 0.84 -11.38
N TYR A 138 13.30 0.46 -10.16
CA TYR A 138 13.17 1.31 -8.97
C TYR A 138 13.82 2.69 -9.09
N GLU A 139 15.07 2.75 -9.57
CA GLU A 139 15.83 4.00 -9.64
C GLU A 139 15.18 5.01 -10.60
N ASP A 140 14.63 4.52 -11.72
CA ASP A 140 13.91 5.36 -12.68
C ASP A 140 12.57 5.85 -12.12
N ILE A 141 11.88 5.02 -11.34
CA ILE A 141 10.64 5.41 -10.66
C ILE A 141 10.93 6.51 -9.65
N LEU A 142 11.95 6.32 -8.80
CA LEU A 142 12.35 7.31 -7.81
C LEU A 142 12.72 8.64 -8.50
N LYS A 143 13.58 8.61 -9.53
CA LYS A 143 13.98 9.81 -10.28
C LYS A 143 12.79 10.60 -10.83
N LYS A 144 11.77 9.92 -11.37
CA LYS A 144 10.53 10.58 -11.84
C LYS A 144 9.72 11.22 -10.72
N CYS A 145 9.74 10.64 -9.52
CA CYS A 145 9.07 11.22 -8.37
C CYS A 145 9.82 12.45 -7.84
N LEU A 146 11.16 12.42 -7.84
CA LEU A 146 11.99 13.49 -7.26
C LEU A 146 11.91 14.83 -8.01
N ILE A 147 11.42 14.85 -9.25
CA ILE A 147 11.23 16.08 -10.03
C ILE A 147 9.89 16.79 -9.77
N GLU A 148 8.99 16.18 -9.01
CA GLU A 148 7.70 16.78 -8.68
C GLU A 148 7.83 17.86 -7.59
N ASN A 149 6.77 18.66 -7.42
CA ASN A 149 6.72 19.69 -6.40
C ASN A 149 6.77 19.06 -5.00
N LYS A 150 7.60 19.61 -4.09
CA LYS A 150 7.77 19.15 -2.71
C LYS A 150 6.49 19.15 -1.89
N ASP A 151 5.54 20.02 -2.22
CA ASP A 151 4.24 20.09 -1.53
C ASP A 151 3.23 19.03 -2.00
N SER A 152 3.55 18.28 -3.06
CA SER A 152 2.69 17.23 -3.60
C SER A 152 2.55 16.07 -2.62
N LEU A 153 1.35 15.50 -2.54
CA LEU A 153 1.12 14.23 -1.84
C LEU A 153 1.31 13.06 -2.80
N PHE A 154 2.20 12.13 -2.47
CA PHE A 154 2.32 10.88 -3.23
C PHE A 154 1.37 9.82 -2.68
N LEU A 155 0.52 9.27 -3.55
CA LEU A 155 -0.32 8.11 -3.26
C LEU A 155 0.15 6.93 -4.13
N ILE A 156 0.72 5.90 -3.50
CA ILE A 156 1.49 4.88 -4.20
C ILE A 156 0.82 3.52 -4.09
N ALA A 157 0.67 2.82 -5.22
CA ALA A 157 0.15 1.46 -5.31
C ALA A 157 1.00 0.62 -6.28
N ALA A 158 2.11 0.10 -5.76
CA ALA A 158 3.12 -0.62 -6.52
C ALA A 158 3.64 -1.88 -5.79
N GLY A 159 2.79 -2.52 -4.97
CA GLY A 159 3.18 -3.69 -4.18
C GLY A 159 4.37 -3.38 -3.25
N PRO A 160 5.34 -4.29 -3.07
CA PRO A 160 6.48 -4.06 -2.18
C PRO A 160 7.35 -2.86 -2.57
N THR A 161 7.33 -2.47 -3.85
CA THR A 161 8.01 -1.26 -4.34
C THR A 161 7.43 -0.01 -3.71
N ALA A 162 6.13 0.01 -3.40
CA ALA A 162 5.46 1.16 -2.79
C ALA A 162 6.03 1.48 -1.41
N THR A 163 6.29 0.47 -0.60
CA THR A 163 6.87 0.62 0.73
C THR A 163 8.27 1.26 0.66
N VAL A 164 9.13 0.78 -0.25
CA VAL A 164 10.48 1.35 -0.43
C VAL A 164 10.41 2.75 -1.00
N LEU A 165 9.54 2.99 -1.99
CA LEU A 165 9.38 4.32 -2.60
C LEU A 165 8.85 5.35 -1.60
N ALA A 166 7.85 5.01 -0.79
CA ALA A 166 7.29 5.90 0.22
C ALA A 166 8.35 6.29 1.27
N PHE A 167 9.16 5.33 1.69
CA PHE A 167 10.26 5.57 2.61
C PHE A 167 11.30 6.53 2.03
N ASP A 168 11.82 6.24 0.83
CA ASP A 168 12.87 7.06 0.20
C ASP A 168 12.35 8.47 -0.14
N LEU A 169 11.11 8.60 -0.60
CA LEU A 169 10.48 9.91 -0.80
C LEU A 169 10.38 10.71 0.50
N CYS A 170 10.06 10.06 1.61
CA CYS A 170 10.04 10.71 2.93
C CYS A 170 11.46 11.14 3.37
N ILE A 171 12.50 10.37 3.06
CA ILE A 171 13.88 10.76 3.32
C ILE A 171 14.25 12.02 2.53
N GLU A 172 13.78 12.11 1.29
CA GLU A 172 13.93 13.25 0.38
C GLU A 172 12.99 14.43 0.69
N GLY A 173 12.20 14.35 1.76
CA GLY A 173 11.37 15.46 2.25
C GLY A 173 10.00 15.59 1.60
N PHE A 174 9.54 14.59 0.85
CA PHE A 174 8.17 14.51 0.36
C PHE A 174 7.25 13.81 1.37
N GLN A 175 5.94 14.05 1.27
CA GLN A 175 4.95 13.20 1.94
C GLN A 175 4.46 12.11 0.97
N ALA A 176 4.60 10.85 1.36
CA ALA A 176 4.20 9.71 0.55
C ALA A 176 3.45 8.67 1.39
N LEU A 177 2.38 8.11 0.82
CA LEU A 177 1.54 7.09 1.43
C LEU A 177 1.52 5.83 0.55
N ASP A 178 1.80 4.68 1.14
CA ASP A 178 1.56 3.38 0.53
C ASP A 178 0.07 3.03 0.65
N MET A 179 -0.64 3.17 -0.47
CA MET A 179 -2.10 3.10 -0.56
C MET A 179 -2.61 1.72 -0.99
N GLY A 180 -1.71 0.78 -1.31
CA GLY A 180 -2.07 -0.60 -1.65
C GLY A 180 -3.32 -0.73 -2.53
N HIS A 181 -4.36 -1.38 -1.97
CA HIS A 181 -5.64 -1.62 -2.65
C HIS A 181 -6.75 -0.65 -2.28
N LEU A 182 -6.47 0.48 -1.62
CA LEU A 182 -7.50 1.34 -1.04
C LEU A 182 -8.67 1.69 -1.96
N PRO A 183 -8.48 2.18 -3.21
CA PRO A 183 -9.62 2.50 -4.06
C PRO A 183 -10.46 1.27 -4.45
N ASN A 184 -9.85 0.10 -4.65
CA ASN A 184 -10.60 -1.13 -4.90
C ASN A 184 -11.31 -1.63 -3.63
N CYS A 185 -10.70 -1.45 -2.47
CA CYS A 185 -11.36 -1.75 -1.19
C CYS A 185 -12.53 -0.80 -0.90
N TYR A 186 -12.50 0.42 -1.42
CA TYR A 186 -13.64 1.33 -1.37
C TYR A 186 -14.80 0.81 -2.22
N GLU A 187 -14.53 0.35 -3.45
CA GLU A 187 -15.53 -0.31 -4.30
C GLU A 187 -16.09 -1.58 -3.66
N GLN A 188 -15.24 -2.37 -2.99
CA GLN A 188 -15.65 -3.55 -2.23
C GLN A 188 -16.59 -3.16 -1.08
N TYR A 189 -16.25 -2.12 -0.32
CA TYR A 189 -17.09 -1.59 0.75
C TYR A 189 -18.47 -1.14 0.27
N LEU A 190 -18.55 -0.55 -0.93
CA LEU A 190 -19.81 -0.17 -1.58
C LEU A 190 -20.58 -1.34 -2.20
N GLY A 191 -20.03 -2.56 -2.16
CA GLY A 191 -20.64 -3.75 -2.76
C GLY A 191 -20.56 -3.81 -4.29
N ILE A 192 -19.71 -2.99 -4.92
CA ILE A 192 -19.53 -2.92 -6.38
C ILE A 192 -18.69 -4.11 -6.88
N ILE A 193 -17.67 -4.50 -6.11
CA ILE A 193 -16.82 -5.67 -6.41
C ILE A 193 -16.77 -6.61 -5.20
N ALA A 194 -16.48 -7.89 -5.44
CA ALA A 194 -16.35 -8.88 -4.35
C ALA A 194 -15.06 -8.69 -3.53
N SER A 195 -13.93 -8.47 -4.20
CA SER A 195 -12.65 -8.11 -3.58
C SER A 195 -11.68 -7.53 -4.63
N PRO A 196 -10.65 -6.77 -4.22
CA PRO A 196 -9.60 -6.31 -5.14
C PRO A 196 -8.90 -7.46 -5.89
N GLU A 197 -8.77 -8.62 -5.25
CA GLU A 197 -8.11 -9.80 -5.80
C GLU A 197 -8.93 -10.51 -6.87
N SER A 198 -10.25 -10.29 -6.93
CA SER A 198 -11.14 -10.84 -7.96
C SER A 198 -10.95 -10.21 -9.34
N LEU A 199 -10.36 -9.00 -9.41
CA LEU A 199 -10.10 -8.30 -10.66
C LEU A 199 -8.84 -8.86 -11.35
N PRO A 200 -8.69 -8.78 -12.68
CA PRO A 200 -7.44 -9.13 -13.33
C PRO A 200 -6.29 -8.21 -12.85
N LEU A 201 -5.05 -8.72 -12.80
CA LEU A 201 -3.88 -7.91 -12.41
C LEU A 201 -3.63 -6.76 -13.39
N ILE A 202 -3.89 -7.01 -14.67
CA ILE A 202 -3.82 -6.04 -15.75
C ILE A 202 -5.17 -6.07 -16.47
N LYS A 203 -5.85 -4.92 -16.55
CA LYS A 203 -7.06 -4.78 -17.36
C LYS A 203 -6.69 -5.08 -18.81
N GLN A 204 -7.31 -6.10 -19.41
CA GLN A 204 -7.19 -6.29 -20.85
C GLN A 204 -7.93 -5.12 -21.51
N ASN A 205 -7.23 -4.34 -22.34
CA ASN A 205 -7.92 -3.38 -23.19
C ASN A 205 -8.76 -4.18 -24.17
N THR A 206 -10.06 -4.31 -23.91
CA THR A 206 -11.03 -4.54 -24.97
C THR A 206 -11.01 -3.27 -25.82
N ARG A 207 -10.19 -3.28 -26.89
CA ARG A 207 -10.42 -2.39 -28.02
C ARG A 207 -11.80 -2.76 -28.57
N GLY A 208 -12.78 -1.93 -28.25
CA GLY A 208 -14.07 -1.84 -28.90
C GLY A 208 -14.21 -0.43 -29.44
#